data_AF-A0A1I0CJP7-F1
#
_entry.id   AF-A0A1I0CJP7-F1
#
_cell.length_a   1.000
_cell.length_b   1.000
_cell.length_c   1.000
_cell.angle_alpha   90.00
_cell.angle_beta   90.00
_cell.angle_gamma   90.00
#
_symmetry.space_group_name_H-M   'P 1'
#
loop_
_entity.id
_entity.type
_entity.pdbx_description
1 polymer ?
#
loop_
_entity_poly.entity_id
_entity_poly.type
_entity_poly.pdbx_seq_one_letter_code
_entity_poly.pdbx_strand_id
1 'polypeptide(L)' 'MPWKRGKIKFNDGTVYPAELLIEEDGEVWNVKVFKENNVIEEIDAKRFAQQLKKDINDVYPFDYELE' A
#
# COMPACT_ATOMS: atom_id res chain seq x y z
N MET A 1 15.80 -0.56 -1.19
CA MET A 1 14.41 -1.06 -1.09
C MET A 1 13.81 -1.11 -2.50
N PRO A 2 13.65 -2.29 -3.11
CA PRO A 2 13.03 -2.41 -4.42
C PRO A 2 11.50 -2.31 -4.30
N TRP A 3 10.87 -1.62 -5.23
CA TRP A 3 9.42 -1.67 -5.41
C TRP A 3 9.03 -3.06 -5.92
N LYS A 4 8.02 -3.67 -5.30
CA LYS A 4 7.45 -4.96 -5.72
C LYS A 4 6.07 -4.73 -6.31
N ARG A 5 5.80 -5.39 -7.43
CA ARG A 5 4.47 -5.35 -8.06
C ARG A 5 3.53 -6.32 -7.38
N GLY A 6 2.27 -5.93 -7.35
CA GLY A 6 1.23 -6.70 -6.70
C GLY A 6 -0.13 -6.06 -6.88
N LYS A 7 -1.03 -6.39 -5.96
CA LYS A 7 -2.37 -5.85 -5.91
C LYS A 7 -2.72 -5.49 -4.47
N ILE A 8 -3.54 -4.46 -4.30
CA ILE A 8 -4.13 -4.09 -3.02
C ILE A 8 -5.64 -4.29 -3.09
N LYS A 9 -6.21 -4.86 -2.02
CA LYS A 9 -7.66 -4.97 -1.85
C LYS A 9 -8.12 -3.97 -0.79
N PHE A 10 -9.09 -3.13 -1.17
CA PHE A 10 -9.72 -2.20 -0.25
C PHE A 10 -10.87 -2.87 0.51
N ASN A 11 -11.29 -2.24 1.61
CA ASN A 11 -12.37 -2.73 2.47
C ASN A 11 -13.74 -2.81 1.79
N ASP A 12 -13.96 -2.06 0.70
CA ASP A 12 -15.13 -2.15 -0.16
C ASP A 12 -15.10 -3.35 -1.13
N GLY A 13 -14.02 -4.14 -1.09
CA GLY A 13 -13.80 -5.31 -1.93
C GLY A 13 -13.17 -5.02 -3.29
N THR A 14 -12.91 -3.75 -3.62
CA THR A 14 -12.24 -3.38 -4.87
C THR A 14 -10.76 -3.75 -4.84
N VAL A 15 -10.24 -4.15 -6.00
CA VAL A 15 -8.84 -4.58 -6.16
C VAL A 15 -8.18 -3.73 -7.23
N TYR A 16 -7.01 -3.18 -6.91
CA TYR A 16 -6.22 -2.37 -7.83
C TYR A 16 -4.80 -2.92 -7.97
N PRO A 17 -4.21 -2.85 -9.18
CA PRO A 17 -2.78 -3.06 -9.34
C PRO A 17 -2.01 -2.02 -8.51
N ALA A 18 -0.95 -2.47 -7.86
CA ALA A 18 -0.15 -1.65 -6.98
C ALA A 18 1.34 -1.96 -7.08
N GLU A 19 2.17 -0.97 -6.76
CA GLU A 19 3.57 -1.17 -6.42
C GLU A 19 3.73 -0.88 -4.93
N LEU A 20 4.35 -1.82 -4.21
CA LEU A 20 4.60 -1.72 -2.78
C LEU A 20 6.10 -1.57 -2.54
N LEU A 21 6.46 -0.56 -1.75
CA LEU A 21 7.80 -0.43 -1.19
C LEU A 21 7.80 -1.16 0.16
N ILE A 22 8.45 -2.31 0.21
CA ILE A 22 8.46 -3.20 1.38
C ILE A 22 9.87 -3.23 1.98
N GLU A 23 9.97 -3.08 3.30
CA GLU A 23 11.21 -3.26 4.07
C GLU A 23 11.58 -4.75 4.22
N GLU A 24 12.78 -5.02 4.75
CA GLU A 24 13.30 -6.38 4.88
C GLU A 24 12.52 -7.22 5.90
N ASP A 25 11.83 -6.58 6.83
CA ASP A 25 10.96 -7.17 7.84
C ASP A 25 9.53 -7.46 7.33
N GLY A 26 9.20 -7.03 6.11
CA GLY A 26 7.89 -7.20 5.50
C GLY A 26 6.95 -6.02 5.70
N GLU A 27 7.38 -4.93 6.34
CA GLU A 27 6.55 -3.73 6.50
C GLU A 27 6.40 -2.96 5.19
N VAL A 28 5.15 -2.57 4.87
CA VAL A 28 4.84 -1.76 3.69
C VAL A 28 4.99 -0.28 4.06
N TRP A 29 5.97 0.39 3.44
CA TRP A 29 6.25 1.80 3.68
C TRP A 29 5.44 2.72 2.79
N ASN A 30 5.47 2.45 1.48
CA ASN A 30 4.73 3.20 0.47
C ASN A 30 3.94 2.26 -0.44
N VAL A 31 2.77 2.71 -0.87
CA VAL A 31 1.96 2.03 -1.88
C VAL A 31 1.64 3.01 -3.00
N LYS A 32 1.90 2.61 -4.23
CA LYS A 32 1.41 3.30 -5.43
C LYS A 32 0.25 2.53 -6.00
N VAL A 33 -0.92 3.15 -6.07
CA VAL A 33 -2.13 2.54 -6.62
C VAL A 33 -2.28 2.97 -8.07
N PHE A 34 -2.47 2.01 -8.96
CA PHE A 34 -2.62 2.25 -10.38
C PHE A 34 -4.07 2.08 -10.83
N LYS A 35 -4.51 2.96 -11.73
CA LYS A 35 -5.75 2.82 -12.50
C LYS A 35 -5.46 3.19 -13.94
N GLU A 36 -5.82 2.32 -14.88
CA GLU A 36 -5.58 2.55 -16.32
C GLU A 36 -4.10 2.89 -16.63
N ASN A 37 -3.16 2.19 -15.98
CA ASN A 37 -1.70 2.38 -16.07
C ASN A 37 -1.15 3.73 -15.56
N ASN A 38 -1.97 4.55 -14.91
CA ASN A 38 -1.53 5.78 -14.25
C ASN A 38 -1.54 5.61 -12.74
N VAL A 39 -0.57 6.21 -12.04
CA VAL A 39 -0.59 6.32 -10.58
C VAL A 39 -1.69 7.31 -10.22
N ILE A 40 -2.73 6.83 -9.53
CA ILE A 40 -3.83 7.68 -9.06
C ILE A 40 -3.59 8.18 -7.65
N GLU A 41 -2.78 7.47 -6.86
CA GLU A 41 -2.45 7.83 -5.50
C GLU A 41 -1.12 7.19 -5.08
N GLU A 42 -0.32 7.95 -4.32
CA GLU A 42 0.85 7.43 -3.61
C GLU A 42 0.62 7.62 -2.11
N ILE A 43 0.56 6.51 -1.40
CA ILE A 43 0.21 6.46 0.01
C ILE A 43 1.49 6.21 0.79
N ASP A 44 1.96 7.25 1.47
CA ASP A 44 2.94 7.15 2.55
C ASP A 44 2.22 6.62 3.78
N ALA A 45 2.39 5.32 4.05
CA ALA A 45 1.65 4.61 5.09
C ALA A 45 1.98 5.20 6.48
N LYS A 46 3.21 5.67 6.69
CA LYS A 46 3.63 6.31 7.94
C LYS A 46 2.95 7.66 8.15
N ARG A 47 2.96 8.52 7.13
CA ARG A 47 2.30 9.84 7.20
C ARG A 47 0.79 9.68 7.41
N PHE A 48 0.17 8.74 6.74
CA PHE A 48 -1.26 8.47 6.87
C PHE A 48 -1.62 7.91 8.26
N ALA A 49 -0.82 6.97 8.80
CA ALA A 49 -1.00 6.46 10.15
C ALA A 49 -0.85 7.53 11.24
N GLN A 50 0.11 8.45 11.08
CA GLN A 50 0.29 9.58 11.98
C GLN A 50 -0.93 10.52 12.02
N GLN A 51 -1.55 10.80 10.86
CA GLN A 51 -2.78 11.59 10.79
C GLN A 51 -3.94 10.94 11.55
N LEU A 52 -3.99 9.61 11.55
CA LEU A 52 -5.02 8.81 12.22
C LEU A 52 -4.70 8.47 13.67
N LYS A 53 -3.50 8.82 14.17
CA LYS A 53 -2.98 8.45 15.49
C LYS A 53 -3.06 6.94 15.75
N LYS A 54 -2.75 6.15 14.72
CA LYS A 54 -2.74 4.68 14.74
C LYS A 54 -1.35 4.15 14.43
N ASP A 55 -1.12 2.88 14.74
CA ASP A 55 0.07 2.19 14.26
C ASP A 55 0.01 2.01 12.73
N ILE A 56 1.15 1.96 12.06
CA ILE A 56 1.21 1.77 10.60
C ILE A 56 0.54 0.46 10.18
N ASN A 57 0.70 -0.58 11.00
CA ASN A 57 0.14 -1.90 10.81
C ASN A 57 -1.40 -1.94 10.96
N ASP A 58 -2.00 -0.95 11.62
CA ASP A 58 -3.45 -0.85 11.83
C ASP A 58 -4.18 -0.10 10.70
N VAL A 59 -3.42 0.49 9.79
CA VAL A 59 -3.92 1.49 8.82
C VAL A 59 -3.74 0.99 7.40
N TYR A 60 -2.66 0.26 7.10
CA TYR A 60 -2.31 -0.11 5.74
C TYR A 60 -1.35 -1.31 5.64
N PRO A 61 -1.49 -2.18 4.61
CA PRO A 61 -2.68 -2.46 3.79
C PRO A 61 -3.65 -3.41 4.52
N PHE A 62 -4.93 -3.42 4.11
CA PHE A 62 -5.91 -4.41 4.60
C PHE A 62 -5.56 -5.84 4.16
N ASP A 63 -5.20 -6.00 2.88
CA ASP A 63 -4.65 -7.22 2.27
C ASP A 63 -3.87 -6.84 1.01
N TYR A 64 -2.67 -7.41 0.82
CA TYR A 64 -1.88 -7.25 -0.40
C TYR A 64 -1.37 -8.61 -0.91
N GLU A 65 -1.26 -8.75 -2.23
CA GLU A 65 -0.71 -9.93 -2.90
C GLU A 65 0.45 -9.49 -3.80
N LEU A 66 1.60 -10.13 -3.67
CA LEU A 66 2.76 -9.90 -4.55
C LEU A 66 2.71 -10.86 -5.74
N GLU A 67 3.15 -10.39 -6.91
CA GLU A 67 3.32 -11.25 -8.10
C GLU A 67 4.49 -12.23 -7.97
#